data_AF-A0A4Y9PJH3-F1
#
_entry.id   AF-A0A4Y9PJH3-F1
#
_cell.length_a   1.000
_cell.length_b   1.000
_cell.length_c   1.000
_cell.angle_alpha   90.00
_cell.angle_beta   90.00
_cell.angle_gamma   90.00
#
_symmetry.space_group_name_H-M   'P 1'
#
loop_
_entity.id
_entity.type
_entity.pdbx_description
1 polymer ?
#
loop_
_entity_poly.entity_id
_entity_poly.type
_entity_poly.pdbx_seq_one_letter_code
_entity_poly.pdbx_strand_id
1 'polypeptide(L)'
;MIDLHYAPTPNGWKISILLEELGLTYSVVPIDIRAGEQFRPEFLAISPNNRIPAIVDRAPADRGEPISVFETGAILIYLAEKTGRFLPVDVRGRSRVLQWVMWQMGGLGPMLGQHGHFRLYAPEKIPYAIDRYQREATRLYGVLDVQLGKTGRFVAGDEYTIADMACFPWTMTHKAQGFTLEDYPNVKRWYAEVRERPQVQAGLAVGKFVKEPFSDEAERIMFGASRVVAE
;
A
#
# COMPACT_ATOMS: atom_id res chain seq x y z
N MET A 1 11.96 -18.36 -4.29
CA MET A 1 12.53 -17.11 -3.74
C MET A 1 11.84 -15.96 -4.43
N ILE A 2 11.42 -14.93 -3.70
CA ILE A 2 10.77 -13.75 -4.27
C ILE A 2 11.77 -12.59 -4.31
N ASP A 3 11.88 -11.88 -5.43
CA ASP A 3 12.54 -10.58 -5.47
C ASP A 3 11.49 -9.49 -5.31
N LEU A 4 11.64 -8.62 -4.33
CA LEU A 4 10.72 -7.51 -4.06
C LEU A 4 11.36 -6.18 -4.50
N HIS A 5 10.91 -5.64 -5.62
CA HIS A 5 11.29 -4.31 -6.07
C HIS A 5 10.53 -3.25 -5.26
N TYR A 6 11.26 -2.50 -4.43
CA TYR A 6 10.69 -1.91 -3.23
C TYR A 6 11.08 -0.45 -2.98
N ALA A 7 10.12 0.29 -2.42
CA ALA A 7 10.37 1.53 -1.70
C ALA A 7 9.49 1.58 -0.44
N PRO A 8 9.96 2.13 0.70
CA PRO A 8 9.21 2.16 1.97
C PRO A 8 8.08 3.19 1.93
N THR A 9 7.00 2.78 1.29
CA THR A 9 5.76 3.52 1.05
C THR A 9 4.58 2.66 1.50
N PRO A 10 3.38 3.22 1.69
CA PRO A 10 2.19 2.43 1.98
C PRO A 10 1.96 1.27 1.02
N ASN A 11 2.22 1.43 -0.28
CA ASN A 11 2.08 0.33 -1.24
C ASN A 11 3.19 -0.71 -1.09
N GLY A 12 4.44 -0.30 -0.87
CA GLY A 12 5.55 -1.22 -0.61
C GLY A 12 5.31 -2.08 0.62
N TRP A 13 4.87 -1.47 1.73
CA TRP A 13 4.63 -2.16 3.00
C TRP A 13 3.58 -3.26 2.91
N LYS A 14 2.58 -3.15 2.02
CA LYS A 14 1.60 -4.25 1.83
C LYS A 14 2.28 -5.57 1.52
N ILE A 15 3.30 -5.52 0.66
CA ILE A 15 3.95 -6.72 0.14
C ILE A 15 5.03 -7.22 1.09
N SER A 16 5.81 -6.32 1.71
CA SER A 16 6.76 -6.76 2.75
C SER A 16 6.03 -7.38 3.94
N ILE A 17 4.91 -6.79 4.40
CA ILE A 17 4.07 -7.38 5.45
C ILE A 17 3.57 -8.76 5.04
N LEU A 18 3.02 -8.92 3.82
CA LEU A 18 2.54 -10.22 3.38
C LEU A 18 3.67 -11.26 3.32
N LEU A 19 4.85 -10.90 2.81
CA LEU A 19 5.99 -11.82 2.72
C LEU A 19 6.45 -12.31 4.10
N GLU A 20 6.51 -11.41 5.09
CA GLU A 20 6.81 -11.74 6.49
C GLU A 20 5.72 -12.64 7.11
N GLU A 21 4.45 -12.32 6.89
CA GLU A 21 3.30 -13.10 7.36
C GLU A 21 3.26 -14.52 6.77
N LEU A 22 3.72 -14.66 5.52
CA LEU A 22 3.86 -15.94 4.83
C LEU A 22 5.14 -16.71 5.22
N GLY A 23 6.13 -16.03 5.82
CA GLY A 23 7.44 -16.63 6.09
C GLY A 23 8.20 -17.01 4.82
N LEU A 24 7.94 -16.34 3.69
CA LEU A 24 8.62 -16.63 2.43
C LEU A 24 10.03 -16.01 2.44
N THR A 25 11.00 -16.72 1.88
CA THR A 25 12.32 -16.13 1.60
C THR A 25 12.22 -15.15 0.44
N TYR A 26 12.64 -13.90 0.68
CA TYR A 26 12.68 -12.86 -0.33
C TYR A 26 13.95 -12.00 -0.25
N SER A 27 14.34 -11.43 -1.38
CA SER A 27 15.39 -10.42 -1.49
C SER A 27 14.74 -9.07 -1.78
N VAL A 28 15.26 -8.00 -1.19
CA VAL A 28 14.78 -6.64 -1.46
C VAL A 28 15.66 -5.99 -2.51
N VAL A 29 15.03 -5.57 -3.62
CA VAL A 29 15.67 -4.77 -4.67
C VAL A 29 15.19 -3.32 -4.48
N PRO A 30 16.00 -2.43 -3.88
CA PRO A 30 15.58 -1.05 -3.68
C PRO A 30 15.38 -0.34 -5.02
N ILE A 31 14.30 0.43 -5.12
CA ILE A 31 14.03 1.33 -6.26
C ILE A 31 13.91 2.74 -5.70
N ASP A 32 14.88 3.59 -6.03
CA ASP A 32 14.82 5.00 -5.66
C ASP A 32 13.84 5.75 -6.59
N ILE A 33 12.60 5.83 -6.13
CA ILE A 33 11.54 6.54 -6.84
C ILE A 33 11.78 8.04 -6.94
N ARG A 34 12.60 8.61 -6.05
CA ARG A 34 12.96 10.03 -6.05
C ARG A 34 14.01 10.34 -7.11
N ALA A 35 14.87 9.37 -7.41
CA ALA A 35 15.88 9.46 -8.47
C ALA A 35 15.37 8.98 -9.84
N GLY A 36 14.10 8.57 -9.95
CA GLY A 36 13.50 8.16 -11.22
C GLY A 36 13.86 6.73 -11.65
N GLU A 37 14.36 5.89 -10.74
CA GLU A 37 14.76 4.52 -11.07
C GLU A 37 13.61 3.64 -11.59
N GLN A 38 12.37 4.00 -11.27
CA GLN A 38 11.14 3.38 -11.78
C GLN A 38 10.93 3.57 -13.30
N PHE A 39 11.72 4.42 -13.95
CA PHE A 39 11.68 4.64 -15.40
C PHE A 39 12.80 3.88 -16.15
N ARG A 40 13.70 3.20 -15.43
CA ARG A 40 14.79 2.45 -16.09
C ARG A 40 14.23 1.26 -16.89
N PRO A 41 14.76 0.96 -18.09
CA PRO A 41 14.25 -0.12 -18.95
C PRO A 41 14.13 -1.48 -18.24
N GLU A 42 15.10 -1.82 -17.39
CA GLU A 42 15.12 -3.07 -16.63
C GLU A 42 13.98 -3.19 -15.61
N PHE A 43 13.55 -2.07 -15.00
CA PHE A 43 12.39 -2.08 -14.12
C PHE A 43 11.08 -2.07 -14.91
N LEU A 44 11.02 -1.34 -16.03
CA LEU A 44 9.84 -1.29 -16.90
C LEU A 44 9.53 -2.66 -17.53
N ALA A 45 10.55 -3.50 -17.76
CA ALA A 45 10.35 -4.89 -18.17
C ALA A 45 9.59 -5.74 -17.13
N ILE A 46 9.61 -5.34 -15.85
CA ILE A 46 8.92 -6.02 -14.74
C ILE A 46 7.59 -5.32 -14.42
N SER A 47 7.59 -3.99 -14.39
CA SER A 47 6.43 -3.14 -14.06
C SER A 47 6.30 -2.03 -15.11
N PRO A 48 5.58 -2.27 -16.21
CA PRO A 48 5.45 -1.28 -17.29
C PRO A 48 4.67 -0.03 -16.87
N ASN A 49 3.96 -0.06 -15.73
CA ASN A 49 3.27 1.07 -15.13
C ASN A 49 4.22 1.98 -14.32
N ASN A 50 5.54 1.77 -14.39
CA ASN A 50 6.56 2.59 -13.71
C ASN A 50 6.31 2.79 -12.20
N ARG A 51 5.69 1.81 -11.53
CA ARG A 51 5.29 1.91 -10.12
C ARG A 51 5.77 0.70 -9.33
N ILE A 52 6.22 1.00 -8.11
CA ILE A 52 6.48 0.02 -7.05
C ILE A 52 5.22 -0.24 -6.21
N PRO A 53 5.18 -1.35 -5.48
CA PRO A 53 6.08 -2.50 -5.59
C PRO A 53 5.78 -3.35 -6.82
N ALA A 54 6.78 -4.13 -7.21
CA ALA A 54 6.65 -5.25 -8.14
C ALA A 54 7.45 -6.43 -7.58
N ILE A 55 7.08 -7.65 -7.95
CA ILE A 55 7.82 -8.85 -7.58
C ILE A 55 8.27 -9.64 -8.80
N VAL A 56 9.34 -10.41 -8.63
CA VAL A 56 9.67 -11.54 -9.51
C VAL A 56 9.67 -12.81 -8.67
N ASP A 57 8.76 -13.72 -8.97
CA ASP A 57 8.76 -15.06 -8.39
C ASP A 57 9.68 -15.99 -9.18
N ARG A 58 10.85 -16.30 -8.60
CA ARG A 58 11.86 -17.16 -9.22
C ARG A 58 11.54 -18.66 -9.12
N ALA A 59 10.49 -19.03 -8.41
CA ALA A 59 10.08 -20.42 -8.22
C ALA A 59 8.55 -20.52 -8.22
N PRO A 60 7.89 -20.26 -9.36
CA PRO A 60 6.44 -20.36 -9.47
C PRO A 60 5.96 -21.79 -9.23
N ALA A 61 4.69 -21.94 -8.86
CA ALA A 61 4.12 -23.23 -8.46
C ALA A 61 4.08 -24.25 -9.63
N ASP A 62 4.01 -23.78 -10.87
CA ASP A 62 4.04 -24.59 -12.09
C ASP A 62 5.46 -25.01 -12.52
N ARG A 63 6.50 -24.57 -11.78
CA ARG A 63 7.93 -24.81 -12.08
C ARG A 63 8.38 -24.28 -13.44
N GLY A 64 7.64 -23.32 -14.00
CA GLY A 64 8.01 -22.63 -15.23
C GLY A 64 9.07 -21.55 -15.02
N GLU A 65 9.21 -20.71 -16.05
CA GLU A 65 10.06 -19.52 -16.02
C GLU A 65 9.60 -18.51 -14.94
N PRO A 66 10.49 -17.62 -14.45
CA PRO A 66 10.12 -16.62 -13.45
C PRO A 66 8.92 -15.76 -13.84
N ILE A 67 8.04 -15.47 -12.88
CA ILE A 67 6.84 -14.67 -13.10
C ILE A 67 7.01 -13.27 -12.48
N SER A 68 6.93 -12.22 -13.31
CA SER A 68 6.85 -10.83 -12.85
C SER A 68 5.40 -10.42 -12.55
N VAL A 69 5.15 -9.82 -11.39
CA VAL A 69 3.82 -9.33 -11.00
C VAL A 69 3.93 -7.91 -10.47
N PHE A 70 3.20 -6.97 -11.07
CA PHE A 70 3.00 -5.61 -10.59
C PHE A 70 1.55 -5.41 -10.13
N GLU A 71 1.23 -4.25 -9.55
CA GLU A 71 -0.01 -3.93 -8.83
C GLU A 71 -0.17 -4.67 -7.49
N THR A 72 -0.29 -3.90 -6.39
CA THR A 72 -0.29 -4.49 -5.05
C THR A 72 -1.44 -5.45 -4.80
N GLY A 73 -2.63 -5.19 -5.35
CA GLY A 73 -3.76 -6.12 -5.25
C GLY A 73 -3.48 -7.45 -5.95
N ALA A 74 -2.87 -7.42 -7.13
CA ALA A 74 -2.52 -8.63 -7.88
C ALA A 74 -1.42 -9.42 -7.16
N ILE A 75 -0.38 -8.74 -6.64
CA ILE A 75 0.69 -9.39 -5.87
C ILE A 75 0.15 -10.06 -4.59
N LEU A 76 -0.73 -9.36 -3.85
CA LEU A 76 -1.37 -9.90 -2.66
C LEU A 76 -2.16 -11.19 -2.97
N ILE A 77 -2.97 -11.16 -4.04
CA ILE A 77 -3.77 -12.31 -4.48
C ILE A 77 -2.85 -13.45 -4.92
N TYR A 78 -1.85 -13.16 -5.77
CA TYR A 78 -0.91 -14.14 -6.29
C TYR A 78 -0.17 -14.90 -5.18
N LEU A 79 0.39 -14.17 -4.20
CA LEU A 79 1.12 -14.79 -3.09
C LEU A 79 0.20 -15.54 -2.12
N ALA A 80 -1.02 -15.04 -1.90
CA ALA A 80 -2.04 -15.73 -1.11
C ALA A 80 -2.46 -17.05 -1.76
N GLU A 81 -2.68 -17.06 -3.07
CA GLU A 81 -3.02 -18.27 -3.83
C GLU A 81 -1.87 -19.26 -3.90
N LYS A 82 -0.65 -18.78 -4.15
CA LYS A 82 0.57 -19.60 -4.16
C LYS A 82 0.75 -20.38 -2.86
N THR A 83 0.37 -19.78 -1.73
CA THR A 83 0.61 -20.34 -0.40
C THR A 83 -0.63 -20.94 0.27
N GLY A 84 -1.82 -20.68 -0.28
CA GLY A 84 -3.10 -21.06 0.34
C GLY A 84 -3.39 -20.34 1.65
N ARG A 85 -2.81 -19.16 1.89
CA ARG A 85 -2.93 -18.39 3.15
C ARG A 85 -3.50 -17.01 2.92
N PHE A 86 -4.22 -16.49 3.92
CA PHE A 86 -4.78 -15.12 3.97
C PHE A 86 -5.85 -14.77 2.90
N LEU A 87 -6.31 -15.76 2.13
CA LEU A 87 -7.43 -15.65 1.20
C LEU A 87 -8.23 -16.96 1.24
N PRO A 88 -9.48 -16.96 1.74
CA PRO A 88 -10.32 -18.14 1.75
C PRO A 88 -10.57 -18.69 0.34
N VAL A 89 -10.78 -20.00 0.23
CA VAL A 89 -11.10 -20.68 -1.04
C VAL A 89 -12.60 -20.86 -1.27
N ASP A 90 -13.41 -20.75 -0.21
CA ASP A 90 -14.86 -20.81 -0.34
C ASP A 90 -15.39 -19.55 -1.06
N VAL A 91 -16.44 -19.72 -1.86
CA VAL A 91 -16.97 -18.64 -2.72
C VAL A 91 -17.34 -17.39 -1.91
N ARG A 92 -17.88 -17.55 -0.70
CA ARG A 92 -18.38 -16.42 0.11
C ARG A 92 -17.23 -15.70 0.80
N GLY A 93 -16.32 -16.41 1.45
CA GLY A 93 -15.15 -15.86 2.10
C GLY A 93 -14.24 -15.16 1.10
N ARG A 94 -13.93 -15.83 -0.02
CA ARG A 94 -13.11 -15.27 -1.10
C ARG A 94 -13.70 -13.99 -1.65
N SER A 95 -15.00 -14.00 -1.99
CA SER A 95 -15.69 -12.82 -2.49
C SER A 95 -15.62 -11.65 -1.50
N ARG A 96 -15.80 -11.92 -0.20
CA ARG A 96 -15.75 -10.88 0.83
C ARG A 96 -14.37 -10.22 0.91
N VAL A 97 -13.30 -11.01 0.92
CA VAL A 97 -11.92 -10.50 0.96
C VAL A 97 -11.61 -9.69 -0.30
N LEU A 98 -11.93 -10.22 -1.48
CA LEU A 98 -11.64 -9.54 -2.75
C LEU A 98 -12.40 -8.22 -2.91
N GLN A 99 -13.65 -8.13 -2.45
CA GLN A 99 -14.39 -6.86 -2.43
C GLN A 99 -13.62 -5.77 -1.68
N TRP A 100 -13.05 -6.09 -0.52
CA TRP A 100 -12.31 -5.13 0.29
C TRP A 100 -10.91 -4.83 -0.25
N VAL A 101 -10.23 -5.81 -0.86
CA VAL A 101 -8.99 -5.57 -1.61
C VAL A 101 -9.26 -4.58 -2.76
N MET A 102 -10.31 -4.81 -3.54
CA MET A 102 -10.67 -3.94 -4.66
C MET A 102 -11.15 -2.56 -4.19
N TRP A 103 -11.92 -2.48 -3.11
CA TRP A 103 -12.29 -1.20 -2.47
C TRP A 103 -11.04 -0.42 -2.03
N GLN A 104 -10.02 -1.10 -1.51
CA GLN A 104 -8.77 -0.45 -1.15
C GLN A 104 -8.03 0.05 -2.41
N MET A 105 -7.91 -0.79 -3.45
CA MET A 105 -7.25 -0.44 -4.72
C MET A 105 -7.92 0.72 -5.46
N GLY A 106 -9.25 0.77 -5.49
CA GLY A 106 -10.02 1.78 -6.22
C GLY A 106 -10.47 2.99 -5.40
N GLY A 107 -10.41 2.91 -4.06
CA GLY A 107 -10.92 3.92 -3.15
C GLY A 107 -9.87 4.40 -2.16
N LEU A 108 -9.65 3.64 -1.07
CA LEU A 108 -8.82 4.09 0.06
C LEU A 108 -7.42 4.53 -0.37
N GLY A 109 -6.72 3.71 -1.16
CA GLY A 109 -5.35 4.03 -1.59
C GLY A 109 -5.28 5.28 -2.47
N PRO A 110 -5.96 5.29 -3.63
CA PRO A 110 -5.93 6.44 -4.54
C PRO A 110 -6.37 7.75 -3.88
N MET A 111 -7.46 7.75 -3.12
CA MET A 111 -8.02 8.99 -2.57
C MET A 111 -7.17 9.57 -1.44
N LEU A 112 -6.61 8.72 -0.57
CA LEU A 112 -5.62 9.18 0.43
C LEU A 112 -4.32 9.63 -0.26
N GLY A 113 -3.95 9.03 -1.38
CA GLY A 113 -2.84 9.51 -2.21
C GLY A 113 -3.06 10.92 -2.72
N GLN A 114 -4.26 11.22 -3.24
CA GLN A 114 -4.62 12.56 -3.69
C GLN A 114 -4.69 13.57 -2.53
N HIS A 115 -5.34 13.20 -1.42
CA HIS A 115 -5.38 14.06 -0.23
C HIS A 115 -3.97 14.39 0.27
N GLY A 116 -3.12 13.37 0.41
CA GLY A 116 -1.71 13.54 0.76
C GLY A 116 -0.96 14.45 -0.22
N HIS A 117 -1.17 14.29 -1.53
CA HIS A 117 -0.57 15.15 -2.55
C HIS A 117 -0.93 16.63 -2.37
N PHE A 118 -2.22 16.97 -2.44
CA PHE A 118 -2.66 18.37 -2.36
C PHE A 118 -2.36 19.01 -1.00
N ARG A 119 -2.38 18.23 0.08
CA ARG A 119 -2.08 18.72 1.43
C ARG A 119 -0.58 18.92 1.65
N LEU A 120 0.25 17.94 1.29
CA LEU A 120 1.66 17.87 1.72
C LEU A 120 2.66 18.28 0.63
N TYR A 121 2.39 17.96 -0.62
CA TYR A 121 3.41 17.98 -1.68
C TYR A 121 3.14 18.98 -2.80
N ALA A 122 1.88 19.30 -3.08
CA ALA A 122 1.54 20.27 -4.12
C ALA A 122 2.20 21.63 -3.83
N PRO A 123 2.87 22.25 -4.82
CA PRO A 123 3.60 23.51 -4.65
C PRO A 123 2.65 24.66 -4.32
N GLU A 124 1.47 24.66 -4.93
CA GLU A 124 0.37 25.56 -4.63
C GLU A 124 -0.68 24.87 -3.77
N LYS A 125 -1.19 25.58 -2.77
CA LYS A 125 -2.34 25.11 -1.99
C LYS A 125 -3.62 25.47 -2.72
N ILE A 126 -4.35 24.43 -3.16
CA ILE A 126 -5.61 24.55 -3.87
C ILE A 126 -6.74 24.15 -2.89
N PRO A 127 -7.42 25.11 -2.21
CA PRO A 127 -8.36 24.79 -1.14
C PRO A 127 -9.47 23.83 -1.57
N TYR A 128 -10.03 24.02 -2.77
CA TYR A 128 -11.05 23.14 -3.30
C TYR A 128 -10.60 21.68 -3.42
N ALA A 129 -9.37 21.44 -3.90
CA ALA A 129 -8.84 20.09 -4.07
C ALA A 129 -8.56 19.44 -2.71
N ILE A 130 -7.94 20.19 -1.78
CA ILE A 130 -7.70 19.75 -0.41
C ILE A 130 -9.03 19.34 0.24
N ASP A 131 -10.03 20.22 0.20
CA ASP A 131 -11.35 19.96 0.80
C ASP A 131 -12.06 18.77 0.15
N ARG A 132 -11.98 18.64 -1.18
CA ARG A 132 -12.59 17.52 -1.91
C ARG A 132 -12.00 16.18 -1.46
N TYR A 133 -10.69 16.06 -1.44
CA TYR A 133 -10.03 14.79 -1.08
C TYR A 133 -10.03 14.54 0.42
N GLN A 134 -10.06 15.57 1.26
CA GLN A 134 -10.30 15.44 2.69
C GLN A 134 -11.69 14.85 2.96
N ARG A 135 -12.75 15.38 2.33
CA ARG A 135 -14.11 14.83 2.48
C ARG A 135 -14.20 13.37 2.04
N GLU A 136 -13.55 13.02 0.92
CA GLU A 136 -13.56 11.64 0.44
C GLU A 136 -12.75 10.70 1.36
N ALA A 137 -11.59 11.14 1.86
CA ALA A 137 -10.82 10.39 2.84
C ALA A 137 -11.60 10.18 4.15
N THR A 138 -12.28 11.21 4.68
CA THR A 138 -13.21 11.10 5.82
C THR A 138 -14.28 10.05 5.56
N ARG A 139 -14.93 10.09 4.38
CA ARG A 139 -15.95 9.11 4.00
C ARG A 139 -15.39 7.69 3.98
N LEU A 140 -14.19 7.48 3.43
CA LEU A 140 -13.55 6.17 3.35
C LEU A 140 -13.14 5.62 4.71
N TYR A 141 -12.64 6.46 5.62
CA TYR A 141 -12.42 6.08 7.02
C TYR A 141 -13.75 5.69 7.70
N GLY A 142 -14.83 6.45 7.47
CA GLY A 142 -16.15 6.11 7.97
C GLY A 142 -16.69 4.77 7.45
N VAL A 143 -16.48 4.48 6.16
CA VAL A 143 -16.85 3.18 5.56
C VAL A 143 -16.07 2.04 6.22
N LEU A 144 -14.76 2.20 6.39
CA LEU A 144 -13.90 1.20 7.04
C LEU A 144 -14.30 0.99 8.51
N ASP A 145 -14.61 2.06 9.24
CA ASP A 145 -15.03 2.00 10.63
C ASP A 145 -16.34 1.23 10.79
N VAL A 146 -17.36 1.56 9.99
CA VAL A 146 -18.64 0.84 9.99
C VAL A 146 -18.45 -0.63 9.66
N GLN A 147 -17.59 -0.95 8.67
CA GLN A 147 -17.31 -2.33 8.32
C GLN A 147 -16.66 -3.09 9.47
N LEU A 148 -15.63 -2.53 10.09
CA LEU A 148 -14.93 -3.14 11.21
C LEU A 148 -15.82 -3.26 12.46
N GLY A 149 -16.84 -2.41 12.59
CA GLY A 149 -17.90 -2.58 13.59
C GLY A 149 -18.82 -3.77 13.28
N LYS A 150 -19.15 -3.99 12.00
CA LYS A 150 -19.99 -5.13 11.56
C LYS A 150 -19.29 -6.48 11.66
N THR A 151 -18.00 -6.54 11.32
CA THR A 151 -17.22 -7.79 11.40
C THR A 151 -16.66 -8.03 12.79
N GLY A 152 -16.60 -7.02 13.65
CA GLY A 152 -16.13 -7.13 15.03
C GLY A 152 -14.61 -7.18 15.19
N ARG A 153 -13.85 -7.63 14.17
CA ARG A 153 -12.40 -7.80 14.28
C ARG A 153 -11.61 -7.28 13.07
N PHE A 154 -11.62 -8.00 11.96
CA PHE A 154 -10.86 -7.69 10.73
C PHE A 154 -11.77 -7.26 9.58
N VAL A 155 -11.19 -6.67 8.54
CA VAL A 155 -11.95 -6.00 7.46
C VAL A 155 -12.95 -6.94 6.79
N ALA A 156 -12.58 -8.21 6.59
CA ALA A 156 -13.41 -9.21 5.92
C ALA A 156 -14.05 -10.26 6.86
N GLY A 157 -13.94 -10.11 8.18
CA GLY A 157 -14.52 -11.06 9.14
C GLY A 157 -13.65 -11.26 10.38
N ASP A 158 -13.64 -12.48 10.90
CA ASP A 158 -12.92 -12.85 12.14
C ASP A 158 -11.45 -13.20 11.91
N GLU A 159 -11.06 -13.47 10.66
CA GLU A 159 -9.70 -13.83 10.27
C GLU A 159 -8.97 -12.66 9.61
N TYR A 160 -7.67 -12.57 9.88
CA TYR A 160 -6.78 -11.60 9.25
C TYR A 160 -6.49 -12.03 7.81
N THR A 161 -6.63 -11.12 6.85
CA THR A 161 -6.53 -11.44 5.42
C THR A 161 -5.72 -10.41 4.64
N ILE A 162 -5.50 -10.67 3.35
CA ILE A 162 -4.91 -9.69 2.45
C ILE A 162 -5.71 -8.37 2.34
N ALA A 163 -6.99 -8.36 2.70
CA ALA A 163 -7.78 -7.12 2.75
C ALA A 163 -7.27 -6.18 3.86
N ASP A 164 -6.91 -6.73 5.02
CA ASP A 164 -6.33 -5.97 6.12
C ASP A 164 -4.94 -5.46 5.77
N MET A 165 -4.09 -6.32 5.19
CA MET A 165 -2.75 -5.97 4.73
C MET A 165 -2.78 -4.88 3.66
N ALA A 166 -3.80 -4.88 2.81
CA ALA A 166 -4.02 -3.84 1.80
C ALA A 166 -4.38 -2.49 2.45
N CYS A 167 -5.23 -2.48 3.48
CA CYS A 167 -5.73 -1.25 4.11
C CYS A 167 -4.74 -0.65 5.12
N PHE A 168 -4.10 -1.48 5.94
CA PHE A 168 -3.33 -1.06 7.10
C PHE A 168 -2.21 -0.06 6.81
N PRO A 169 -1.35 -0.25 5.79
CA PRO A 169 -0.29 0.72 5.48
C PRO A 169 -0.80 2.12 5.15
N TRP A 170 -1.99 2.23 4.55
CA TRP A 170 -2.59 3.52 4.24
C TRP A 170 -3.18 4.20 5.48
N THR A 171 -3.74 3.43 6.42
CA THR A 171 -4.24 3.98 7.69
C THR A 171 -3.13 4.46 8.62
N MET A 172 -1.92 3.91 8.53
CA MET A 172 -0.74 4.40 9.26
C MET A 172 -0.39 5.86 8.99
N THR A 173 -0.78 6.39 7.83
CA THR A 173 -0.47 7.77 7.43
C THR A 173 -1.45 8.80 8.02
N HIS A 174 -2.44 8.38 8.82
CA HIS A 174 -3.53 9.21 9.31
C HIS A 174 -3.06 10.55 9.92
N LYS A 175 -2.06 10.54 10.82
CA LYS A 175 -1.55 11.76 11.48
C LYS A 175 -0.96 12.75 10.47
N ALA A 176 -0.15 12.24 9.53
CA ALA A 176 0.46 13.07 8.50
C ALA A 176 -0.60 13.66 7.55
N GLN A 177 -1.74 12.99 7.40
CA GLN A 177 -2.88 13.45 6.58
C GLN A 177 -3.91 14.28 7.37
N GLY A 178 -3.65 14.58 8.65
CA GLY A 178 -4.52 15.42 9.48
C GLY A 178 -5.72 14.70 10.09
N PHE A 179 -5.72 13.37 10.14
CA PHE A 179 -6.78 12.57 10.75
C PHE A 179 -6.37 12.07 12.14
N THR A 180 -7.33 12.09 13.07
CA THR A 180 -7.24 11.36 14.33
C THR A 180 -8.03 10.05 14.22
N LEU A 181 -7.52 8.98 14.85
CA LEU A 181 -8.25 7.71 14.91
C LEU A 181 -9.31 7.70 16.02
N GLU A 182 -9.34 8.73 16.88
CA GLU A 182 -10.42 8.87 17.89
C GLU A 182 -11.81 9.00 17.25
N ASP A 183 -11.89 9.57 16.05
CA ASP A 183 -13.14 9.72 15.29
C ASP A 183 -13.64 8.39 14.70
N TYR A 184 -12.81 7.34 14.72
CA TYR A 184 -13.04 6.04 14.10
C TYR A 184 -12.68 4.91 15.07
N PRO A 185 -13.51 4.64 16.09
CA PRO A 185 -13.16 3.74 17.19
C PRO A 185 -12.90 2.29 16.74
N ASN A 186 -13.57 1.80 15.71
CA ASN A 186 -13.34 0.46 15.18
C ASN A 186 -12.05 0.40 14.37
N VAL A 187 -11.74 1.44 13.59
CA VAL A 187 -10.44 1.57 12.91
C VAL A 187 -9.32 1.66 13.94
N LYS A 188 -9.49 2.44 15.02
CA LYS A 188 -8.49 2.58 16.10
C LYS A 188 -8.17 1.24 16.74
N ARG A 189 -9.20 0.46 17.11
CA ARG A 189 -9.04 -0.90 17.67
C ARG A 189 -8.27 -1.80 16.71
N TRP A 190 -8.77 -1.94 15.49
CA TRP A 190 -8.17 -2.80 14.47
C TRP A 190 -6.72 -2.37 14.15
N TYR A 191 -6.47 -1.07 14.07
CA TYR A 191 -5.13 -0.52 13.84
C TYR A 191 -4.15 -0.93 14.95
N ALA A 192 -4.56 -0.84 16.21
CA ALA A 192 -3.74 -1.27 17.33
C ALA A 192 -3.46 -2.77 17.27
N GLU A 193 -4.49 -3.60 17.04
CA GLU A 193 -4.33 -5.05 16.93
C GLU A 193 -3.39 -5.46 15.78
N VAL A 194 -3.57 -4.90 14.58
CA VAL A 194 -2.73 -5.22 13.42
C VAL A 194 -1.29 -4.73 13.62
N ARG A 195 -1.09 -3.57 14.24
CA ARG A 195 0.24 -3.00 14.49
C ARG A 195 1.08 -3.81 15.48
N GLU A 196 0.46 -4.51 16.42
CA GLU A 196 1.15 -5.37 17.39
C GLU A 196 1.61 -6.71 16.79
N ARG A 197 1.20 -7.05 15.57
CA ARG A 197 1.62 -8.30 14.93
C ARG A 197 3.13 -8.26 14.62
N PRO A 198 3.92 -9.26 15.06
CA PRO A 198 5.37 -9.27 14.83
C PRO A 198 5.76 -9.19 13.34
N GLN A 199 5.02 -9.89 12.48
CA GLN A 199 5.29 -9.90 11.03
C GLN A 199 4.92 -8.57 10.36
N VAL A 200 3.92 -7.85 10.88
CA VAL A 200 3.64 -6.49 10.45
C VAL A 200 4.81 -5.57 10.82
N GLN A 201 5.31 -5.66 12.06
CA GLN A 201 6.47 -4.88 12.50
C GLN A 201 7.74 -5.19 11.69
N ALA A 202 7.99 -6.46 11.40
CA ALA A 202 9.09 -6.89 10.54
C ALA A 202 8.94 -6.31 9.12
N GLY A 203 7.75 -6.41 8.52
CA GLY A 203 7.49 -5.88 7.18
C GLY A 203 7.63 -4.35 7.09
N LEU A 204 7.27 -3.63 8.15
CA LEU A 204 7.47 -2.18 8.27
C LEU A 204 8.94 -1.79 8.48
N ALA A 205 9.77 -2.70 9.00
CA ALA A 205 11.20 -2.48 9.20
C ALA A 205 12.01 -2.65 7.90
N VAL A 206 11.43 -3.25 6.87
CA VAL A 206 12.05 -3.45 5.55
C VAL A 206 12.29 -2.11 4.87
N GLY A 207 13.56 -1.73 4.73
CA GLY A 207 13.98 -0.49 4.10
C GLY A 207 13.53 0.77 4.84
N LYS A 208 14.42 1.75 4.98
CA LYS A 208 14.07 3.07 5.49
C LYS A 208 14.64 4.10 4.55
N PHE A 209 13.80 5.02 4.06
CA PHE A 209 14.33 6.26 3.51
C PHE A 209 15.00 7.04 4.63
N VAL A 210 16.17 7.62 4.35
CA VAL A 210 16.66 8.73 5.16
C VAL A 210 15.60 9.83 5.03
N LYS A 211 15.14 10.38 6.17
CA LYS A 211 14.12 11.43 6.19
C LYS A 211 14.75 12.75 5.73
N GLU A 212 14.94 12.88 4.43
CA GLU A 212 15.37 14.12 3.80
C GLU A 212 14.21 14.73 3.01
N PRO A 213 14.05 16.06 3.02
CA PRO A 213 13.17 16.77 2.10
C PRO A 213 13.43 16.35 0.66
N PHE A 214 12.41 16.44 -0.20
CA PHE A 214 12.63 16.23 -1.63
C PHE A 214 13.53 17.37 -2.17
N SER A 215 14.52 17.03 -2.99
CA SER A 215 15.20 18.01 -3.82
C SER A 215 14.26 18.50 -4.92
N ASP A 216 14.55 19.64 -5.55
CA ASP A 216 13.75 20.16 -6.66
C ASP A 216 13.63 19.14 -7.81
N GLU A 217 14.71 18.41 -8.09
CA GLU A 217 14.70 17.34 -9.10
C GLU A 217 13.80 16.16 -8.67
N ALA A 218 13.82 15.78 -7.39
CA ALA A 218 12.95 14.74 -6.89
C ALA A 218 11.47 15.18 -6.87
N GLU A 219 11.17 16.45 -6.59
CA GLU A 219 9.82 17.03 -6.74
C GLU A 219 9.36 16.96 -8.20
N ARG A 220 10.24 17.32 -9.16
CA ARG A 220 9.96 17.25 -10.60
C ARG A 220 9.68 15.83 -11.06
N ILE A 221 10.51 14.86 -10.66
CA ILE A 221 10.38 13.44 -10.99
C ILE A 221 9.07 12.86 -10.42
N MET A 222 8.74 13.18 -9.17
CA MET A 222 7.62 12.56 -8.46
C MET A 222 6.27 13.21 -8.77
N PHE A 223 6.24 14.51 -9.03
CA PHE A 223 5.00 15.29 -9.08
C PHE A 223 4.82 16.12 -10.35
N GLY A 224 5.81 16.15 -11.24
CA GLY A 224 5.75 16.95 -12.47
C GLY A 224 5.76 18.46 -12.24
N ALA A 225 5.99 18.91 -11.00
CA ALA A 225 6.05 20.32 -10.64
C ALA A 225 7.51 20.79 -10.68
N SER A 226 7.86 21.64 -11.64
CA SER A 226 9.02 22.52 -11.51
C SER A 226 8.65 23.65 -10.54
N ARG A 227 9.39 23.83 -9.45
CA ARG A 227 9.46 25.16 -8.83
C ARG A 227 9.96 26.10 -9.91
N VAL A 228 9.09 26.98 -10.40
CA VAL A 228 9.57 28.14 -11.15
C VAL A 228 10.39 28.93 -10.13
N VAL A 229 11.70 28.81 -10.23
CA VAL A 229 12.61 29.73 -9.55
C VAL A 229 12.26 31.09 -10.14
N ALA A 230 11.58 31.92 -9.36
CA ALA A 230 11.35 33.30 -9.73
C ALA A 230 12.72 33.98 -9.78
N GLU A 231 13.14 34.38 -10.99
CA GLU A 231 14.15 35.42 -11.20
C GLU A 231 13.56 36.80 -10.84
#